data_AF-A0A0V0WVD6-F1
#
_entry.id   AF-A0A0V0WVD6-F1
#
_cell.length_a   1.000
_cell.length_b   1.000
_cell.length_c   1.000
_cell.angle_alpha   90.00
_cell.angle_beta   90.00
_cell.angle_gamma   90.00
#
_symmetry.space_group_name_H-M   'P 1'
#
loop_
_entity.id
_entity.type
_entity.pdbx_description
1 polymer ?
#
loop_
_entity_poly.entity_id
_entity_poly.type
_entity_poly.pdbx_seq_one_letter_code
_entity_poly.pdbx_strand_id
1 'polypeptide(L)'
;LFLTGMIGVIFLRTLRRDISRYNQFDSSDDVQEEFGWKLVHGDVFRPPACRLLLSVFLGSGAQILCMVFVTLVLACLGFLSPARRGALMTCGVALYVCFGFVNGYVSATFYKAFGGTLWKKNIFLSAVLCPGIIFAGFFLCNIILWSQSSSAAIPFSTLLLLLFLWFGVSTPLTYLGAFLAFQRSRWSYPVRTNQIPRQIPPQPFFSKPLPATVMAGILPFGSIYVQMFFMFNSLWAHLTYYMFGFLFVVYLILLVTISETSIILCYFQLCGEDYRWWWRAFFSSAFTAFYLLAYSVYFYLYKLTIVGVVSTVLYFSYCLIFVFIFFIMCDLFSIGTVGFVSCFWFVRQIYSVVKVD
;
A
#
# COMPACT_ATOMS: atom_id res chain seq x y z
N LEU A 1 -18.83 -1.96 6.42
CA LEU A 1 -19.29 -0.87 7.31
C LEU A 1 -19.73 -1.39 8.68
N PHE A 2 -20.75 -2.25 8.79
CA PHE A 2 -21.14 -2.79 10.11
C PHE A 2 -20.01 -3.60 10.79
N LEU A 3 -19.42 -4.55 10.06
CA LEU A 3 -18.35 -5.41 10.59
C LEU A 3 -17.08 -4.62 10.98
N THR A 4 -16.66 -3.66 10.15
CA THR A 4 -15.56 -2.74 10.45
C THR A 4 -15.87 -1.83 11.64
N GLY A 5 -17.11 -1.32 11.72
CA GLY A 5 -17.53 -0.50 12.88
C GLY A 5 -17.47 -1.30 14.18
N MET A 6 -17.95 -2.55 14.15
CA MET A 6 -17.94 -3.44 15.30
C MET A 6 -16.52 -3.77 15.78
N ILE A 7 -15.63 -4.18 14.85
CA ILE A 7 -14.24 -4.49 15.18
C ILE A 7 -13.53 -3.26 15.77
N GLY A 8 -13.74 -2.07 15.19
CA GLY A 8 -13.15 -0.83 15.68
C GLY A 8 -13.59 -0.47 17.09
N VAL A 9 -14.88 -0.63 17.40
CA VAL A 9 -15.40 -0.42 18.77
C VAL A 9 -14.80 -1.43 19.75
N ILE A 10 -14.71 -2.70 19.37
CA ILE A 10 -14.11 -3.75 20.22
C ILE A 10 -12.65 -3.41 20.50
N PHE A 11 -11.88 -3.06 19.47
CA PHE A 11 -10.47 -2.69 19.61
C PHE A 11 -10.28 -1.47 20.51
N LEU A 12 -11.05 -0.39 20.29
CA LEU A 12 -10.98 0.82 21.12
C LEU A 12 -11.33 0.54 22.58
N ARG A 13 -12.32 -0.32 22.85
CA ARG A 13 -12.69 -0.71 24.21
C ARG A 13 -11.56 -1.49 24.88
N THR A 14 -10.98 -2.47 24.18
CA THR A 14 -9.85 -3.27 24.68
C THR A 14 -8.65 -2.37 24.97
N LEU A 15 -8.30 -1.49 24.03
CA LEU A 15 -7.16 -0.58 24.17
C LEU A 15 -7.35 0.43 25.32
N ARG A 16 -8.54 1.01 25.49
CA ARG A 16 -8.84 1.89 26.63
C ARG A 16 -8.71 1.15 27.96
N ARG A 17 -9.22 -0.09 28.03
CA ARG A 17 -9.11 -0.93 29.23
C ARG A 17 -7.65 -1.24 29.54
N ASP A 18 -6.86 -1.61 28.54
CA ASP A 18 -5.44 -1.92 28.71
C ASP A 18 -4.66 -0.66 29.17
N ILE A 19 -4.85 0.50 28.53
CA ILE A 19 -4.23 1.77 28.97
C ILE A 19 -4.60 2.12 30.42
N SER A 20 -5.89 2.01 30.79
CA SER A 20 -6.31 2.30 32.16
C SER A 20 -5.65 1.38 33.19
N ARG A 21 -5.47 0.11 32.82
CA ARG A 21 -4.81 -0.89 33.67
C ARG A 21 -3.33 -0.57 33.85
N TYR A 22 -2.61 -0.21 32.79
CA TYR A 22 -1.20 0.21 32.89
C TYR A 22 -1.01 1.48 33.71
N ASN A 23 -1.88 2.48 33.56
CA ASN A 23 -1.80 3.72 34.33
C ASN A 23 -2.10 3.51 35.83
N GLN A 24 -2.96 2.54 36.18
CA GLN A 24 -3.18 2.16 37.57
C GLN A 24 -1.93 1.50 38.17
N PHE A 25 -1.24 0.65 37.42
CA PHE A 25 -0.02 0.01 37.89
C PHE A 25 1.17 0.98 38.06
N ASP A 26 1.28 2.03 37.24
CA ASP A 26 2.29 3.09 37.44
C ASP A 26 2.09 3.87 38.76
N SER A 27 0.88 3.86 39.33
CA SER A 27 0.58 4.56 40.58
C SER A 27 0.86 3.72 41.85
N SER A 28 1.07 2.42 41.68
CA SER A 28 1.52 1.53 42.74
C SER A 28 3.03 1.33 42.60
N ASP A 29 3.82 1.75 43.58
CA ASP A 29 5.30 1.69 43.64
C ASP A 29 5.93 0.26 43.56
N ASP A 30 5.19 -0.73 43.08
CA ASP A 30 5.71 -2.08 42.85
C ASP A 30 6.51 -2.13 41.55
N VAL A 31 7.82 -2.33 41.68
CA VAL A 31 8.76 -2.61 40.57
C VAL A 31 8.44 -3.98 39.97
N GLN A 32 7.36 -4.06 39.19
CA GLN A 32 7.02 -5.24 38.40
C GLN A 32 7.40 -5.00 36.94
N GLU A 33 8.03 -6.01 36.32
CA GLU A 33 8.48 -5.98 34.93
C GLU A 33 7.36 -5.49 34.01
N GLU A 34 7.59 -4.41 33.25
CA GLU A 34 6.60 -3.95 32.28
C GLU A 34 6.28 -5.10 31.32
N PHE A 35 5.00 -5.48 31.15
CA PHE A 35 4.63 -6.58 30.26
C PHE A 35 4.02 -6.07 28.95
N GLY A 36 4.38 -6.73 27.84
CA GLY A 36 3.75 -6.52 26.53
C GLY A 36 4.28 -5.29 25.80
N TRP A 37 3.39 -4.49 25.20
CA TRP A 37 3.81 -3.40 24.30
C TRP A 37 4.48 -2.22 25.02
N LYS A 38 4.21 -1.96 26.31
CA LYS A 38 4.87 -0.87 27.08
C LYS A 38 6.38 -1.09 27.17
N LEU A 39 6.80 -2.33 27.39
CA LEU A 39 8.20 -2.76 27.54
C LEU A 39 9.07 -2.51 26.31
N VAL A 40 8.43 -2.40 25.14
CA VAL A 40 9.10 -2.24 23.85
C VAL A 40 9.32 -0.76 23.49
N HIS A 41 8.91 0.18 24.35
CA HIS A 41 8.98 1.63 24.09
C HIS A 41 10.35 2.09 23.59
N GLY A 42 11.44 1.51 24.12
CA GLY A 42 12.82 1.84 23.77
C GLY A 42 13.32 1.29 22.42
N ASP A 43 12.62 0.36 21.77
CA ASP A 43 13.05 -0.24 20.50
C ASP A 43 12.05 -0.04 19.34
N VAL A 44 10.83 0.39 19.62
CA VAL A 44 9.75 0.57 18.62
C VAL A 44 10.10 1.55 17.50
N PHE A 45 10.80 2.64 17.81
CA PHE A 45 11.16 3.68 16.83
C PHE A 45 12.54 3.46 16.18
N ARG A 46 13.16 2.29 16.38
CA ARG A 46 14.44 1.94 15.75
C ARG A 46 14.29 1.99 14.23
N PRO A 47 15.26 2.56 13.48
CA PRO A 47 15.14 2.68 12.04
C PRO A 47 14.97 1.30 11.38
N PRO A 48 14.09 1.17 10.38
CA PRO A 48 13.86 -0.09 9.70
C PRO A 48 15.09 -0.56 8.93
N ALA A 49 15.24 -1.90 8.82
CA ALA A 49 16.16 -2.49 7.84
C ALA A 49 15.83 -1.96 6.45
N CYS A 50 16.82 -1.73 5.58
CA CYS A 50 16.59 -1.20 4.23
C CYS A 50 15.70 0.06 4.19
N ARG A 51 15.90 1.01 5.12
CA ARG A 51 15.14 2.28 5.22
C ARG A 51 14.94 3.06 3.92
N LEU A 52 15.87 2.92 2.96
CA LEU A 52 15.81 3.57 1.65
C LEU A 52 14.76 2.94 0.73
N LEU A 53 14.60 1.62 0.76
CA LEU A 53 13.63 0.92 -0.06
C LEU A 53 12.20 1.18 0.46
N LEU A 54 12.04 1.12 1.79
CA LEU A 54 10.76 1.38 2.44
C LEU A 54 10.26 2.80 2.14
N SER A 55 11.10 3.83 2.27
CA SER A 55 10.71 5.21 1.96
C SER A 55 10.27 5.38 0.51
N VAL A 56 10.96 4.75 -0.44
CA VAL A 56 10.61 4.76 -1.86
C VAL A 56 9.27 4.10 -2.14
N PHE A 57 8.99 2.96 -1.50
CA PHE A 57 7.70 2.27 -1.63
C PHE A 57 6.55 3.09 -1.02
N LEU A 58 6.78 3.75 0.11
CA LEU A 58 5.79 4.65 0.73
C LEU A 58 5.49 5.86 -0.15
N GLY A 59 6.52 6.46 -0.77
CA GLY A 59 6.33 7.56 -1.72
C GLY A 59 5.53 7.13 -2.95
N SER A 60 5.91 6.02 -3.56
CA SER A 60 5.24 5.50 -4.75
C SER A 60 3.79 5.09 -4.45
N GLY A 61 3.54 4.49 -3.29
CA GLY A 61 2.20 4.13 -2.84
C GLY A 61 1.31 5.35 -2.58
N ALA A 62 1.85 6.41 -1.97
CA ALA A 62 1.12 7.67 -1.77
C ALA A 62 0.76 8.35 -3.11
N GLN A 63 1.67 8.35 -4.08
CA GLN A 63 1.40 8.86 -5.43
C GLN A 63 0.24 8.11 -6.09
N ILE A 64 0.26 6.79 -6.05
CA ILE A 64 -0.79 5.94 -6.64
C ILE A 64 -2.12 6.15 -5.90
N LEU A 65 -2.09 6.25 -4.57
CA LEU A 65 -3.29 6.53 -3.78
C LEU A 65 -3.94 7.86 -4.16
N CYS A 66 -3.17 8.95 -4.25
CA CYS A 66 -3.68 10.25 -4.68
C CYS A 66 -4.24 10.19 -6.11
N MET A 67 -3.54 9.51 -7.02
CA MET A 67 -3.98 9.32 -8.40
C MET A 67 -5.33 8.59 -8.47
N VAL A 68 -5.46 7.44 -7.81
CA VAL A 68 -6.70 6.63 -7.80
C VAL A 68 -7.84 7.40 -7.15
N PHE A 69 -7.59 8.04 -6.00
CA PHE A 69 -8.60 8.82 -5.30
C PHE A 69 -9.16 9.95 -6.18
N VAL A 70 -8.28 10.77 -6.78
CA VAL A 70 -8.73 11.88 -7.65
C VAL A 70 -9.40 11.37 -8.92
N THR A 71 -8.90 10.27 -9.51
CA THR A 71 -9.54 9.65 -10.69
C THR A 71 -10.96 9.20 -10.37
N LEU A 72 -11.17 8.54 -9.22
CA LEU A 72 -12.49 8.08 -8.80
C LEU A 72 -13.44 9.25 -8.48
N VAL A 73 -12.94 10.33 -7.86
CA VAL A 73 -13.75 11.54 -7.62
C VAL A 73 -14.20 12.17 -8.95
N LEU A 74 -13.28 12.34 -9.91
CA LEU A 74 -13.62 12.85 -11.25
C LEU A 74 -14.59 11.94 -12.01
N ALA A 75 -14.47 10.62 -11.82
CA ALA A 75 -15.42 9.65 -12.38
C ALA A 75 -16.80 9.74 -11.71
N CYS A 76 -16.86 9.93 -10.39
CA CYS A 76 -18.12 10.11 -9.66
C CYS A 76 -18.86 11.40 -10.04
N LEU A 77 -18.12 12.48 -10.29
CA LEU A 77 -18.67 13.77 -10.73
C LEU A 77 -19.15 13.75 -12.20
N GLY A 78 -18.98 12.63 -12.91
CA GLY A 78 -19.44 12.48 -14.29
C GLY A 78 -18.52 13.09 -15.36
N PHE A 79 -17.37 13.66 -14.97
CA PHE A 79 -16.39 14.20 -15.93
C PHE A 79 -15.77 13.10 -16.79
N LEU A 80 -15.68 11.88 -16.27
CA LEU A 80 -15.13 10.71 -16.97
C LEU A 80 -16.27 9.75 -17.35
N SER A 81 -17.06 10.12 -18.36
CA SER A 81 -18.09 9.23 -18.91
C SER A 81 -17.46 8.01 -19.61
N PRO A 82 -17.93 6.78 -19.34
CA PRO A 82 -17.48 5.56 -20.02
C PRO A 82 -17.76 5.53 -21.53
N ALA A 83 -18.53 6.49 -22.05
CA ALA A 83 -18.74 6.69 -23.49
C ALA A 83 -17.46 7.11 -24.24
N ARG A 84 -16.50 7.77 -23.57
CA ARG A 84 -15.20 8.14 -24.16
C ARG A 84 -14.17 7.06 -23.86
N ARG A 85 -14.15 6.00 -24.68
CA ARG A 85 -13.17 4.90 -24.57
C ARG A 85 -11.75 5.48 -24.55
N GLY A 86 -11.03 5.28 -23.44
CA GLY A 86 -9.65 5.74 -23.26
C GLY A 86 -9.45 7.01 -22.42
N ALA A 87 -10.49 7.82 -22.18
CA ALA A 87 -10.37 9.05 -21.38
C ALA A 87 -9.96 8.78 -19.92
N LEU A 88 -10.44 7.67 -19.34
CA LEU A 88 -10.04 7.23 -18.00
C LEU A 88 -8.55 6.89 -17.92
N MET A 89 -8.02 6.19 -18.93
CA MET A 89 -6.61 5.78 -18.96
C MET A 89 -5.69 6.98 -19.17
N THR A 90 -6.03 7.90 -20.08
CA THR A 90 -5.23 9.11 -20.31
C THR A 90 -5.26 10.04 -19.11
N CYS A 91 -6.43 10.22 -18.47
CA CYS A 91 -6.56 10.98 -17.23
C CYS A 91 -5.73 10.36 -16.10
N GLY A 92 -5.77 9.04 -15.94
CA GLY A 92 -4.95 8.33 -14.96
C GLY A 92 -3.45 8.56 -15.17
N VAL A 93 -2.95 8.43 -16.40
CA VAL A 93 -1.53 8.69 -16.73
C VAL A 93 -1.15 10.15 -16.43
N ALA A 94 -1.99 11.12 -16.81
CA ALA A 94 -1.75 12.53 -16.53
C ALA A 94 -1.69 12.81 -15.01
N LEU A 95 -2.67 12.31 -14.25
CA LEU A 95 -2.70 12.45 -12.79
C LEU A 95 -1.50 11.76 -12.14
N TYR A 96 -1.10 10.57 -12.61
CA TYR A 96 0.08 9.87 -12.12
C TYR A 96 1.34 10.74 -12.26
N VAL A 97 1.55 11.36 -13.41
CA VAL A 97 2.68 12.26 -13.67
C VAL A 97 2.62 13.49 -12.76
N CYS A 98 1.44 14.12 -12.62
CA CYS A 98 1.25 15.29 -11.73
C CYS A 98 1.49 14.95 -10.25
N PHE A 99 1.14 13.75 -9.80
CA PHE A 99 1.38 13.31 -8.43
C PHE A 99 2.81 12.81 -8.18
N GLY A 100 3.73 12.92 -9.15
CA GLY A 100 5.16 12.67 -8.93
C GLY A 100 5.73 13.53 -7.78
N PHE A 101 5.20 14.74 -7.58
CA PHE A 101 5.52 15.58 -6.43
C PHE A 101 5.26 14.89 -5.08
N VAL A 102 4.13 14.20 -4.94
CA VAL A 102 3.72 13.51 -3.70
C VAL A 102 4.68 12.37 -3.39
N ASN A 103 5.10 11.63 -4.43
CA ASN A 103 6.10 10.56 -4.28
C ASN A 103 7.39 11.08 -3.65
N GLY A 104 7.95 12.14 -4.23
CA GLY A 104 9.17 12.78 -3.73
C GLY A 104 9.01 13.29 -2.30
N TYR A 105 7.92 13.97 -2.02
CA TYR A 105 7.65 14.57 -0.70
C TYR A 105 7.52 13.52 0.40
N VAL A 106 6.68 12.49 0.19
CA VAL A 106 6.42 11.44 1.18
C VAL A 106 7.67 10.58 1.40
N SER A 107 8.34 10.17 0.31
CA SER A 107 9.57 9.38 0.38
C SER A 107 10.67 10.11 1.16
N ALA A 108 10.95 11.37 0.83
CA ALA A 108 11.97 12.15 1.52
C ALA A 108 11.62 12.41 3.00
N THR A 109 10.35 12.64 3.31
CA THR A 109 9.88 12.86 4.70
C THR A 109 10.15 11.62 5.57
N PHE A 110 9.72 10.44 5.12
CA PHE A 110 9.95 9.19 5.85
C PHE A 110 11.44 8.80 5.88
N TYR A 111 12.17 8.99 4.77
CA TYR A 111 13.61 8.71 4.74
C TYR A 111 14.38 9.56 5.76
N LYS A 112 14.03 10.84 5.87
CA LYS A 112 14.59 11.75 6.88
C LYS A 112 14.15 11.34 8.29
N ALA A 113 12.90 10.92 8.48
CA ALA A 113 12.41 10.40 9.76
C ALA A 113 13.20 9.17 10.23
N PHE A 114 13.58 8.27 9.32
CA PHE A 114 14.42 7.09 9.60
C PHE A 114 15.93 7.42 9.77
N GLY A 115 16.31 8.70 9.77
CA GLY A 115 17.70 9.13 9.94
C GLY A 115 18.58 8.85 8.74
N GLY A 116 18.00 8.76 7.53
CA GLY A 116 18.75 8.57 6.29
C GLY A 116 19.54 9.81 5.90
N THR A 117 20.81 9.64 5.52
CA THR A 117 21.72 10.73 5.11
C THR A 117 21.87 10.85 3.59
N LEU A 118 21.62 9.77 2.85
CA LEU A 118 21.84 9.68 1.40
C LEU A 118 20.62 10.20 0.62
N TRP A 119 20.32 11.50 0.77
CA TRP A 119 19.14 12.14 0.19
C TRP A 119 19.09 12.02 -1.34
N LYS A 120 20.22 12.25 -2.04
CA LYS A 120 20.29 12.14 -3.51
C LYS A 120 19.91 10.75 -4.02
N LYS A 121 20.39 9.69 -3.34
CA LYS A 121 20.07 8.29 -3.69
C LYS A 121 18.60 7.99 -3.47
N ASN A 122 18.00 8.49 -2.38
CA ASN A 122 16.58 8.31 -2.10
C ASN A 122 15.72 8.94 -3.21
N ILE A 123 16.02 10.17 -3.63
CA ILE A 123 15.26 10.88 -4.67
C ILE A 123 15.35 10.14 -6.01
N PHE A 124 16.57 9.77 -6.42
CA PHE A 124 16.78 9.03 -7.66
C PHE A 124 16.01 7.70 -7.66
N LEU A 125 16.09 6.94 -6.57
CA LEU A 125 15.41 5.66 -6.48
C LEU A 125 13.87 5.82 -6.43
N SER A 126 13.36 6.87 -5.77
CA SER A 126 11.91 7.19 -5.76
C SER A 126 11.37 7.48 -7.16
N ALA A 127 12.16 8.15 -8.00
CA ALA A 127 11.75 8.55 -9.34
C ALA A 127 11.89 7.43 -10.37
N VAL A 128 12.80 6.47 -10.17
CA VAL A 128 13.16 5.45 -11.18
C VAL A 128 12.68 4.05 -10.84
N LEU A 129 12.73 3.62 -9.57
CA LEU A 129 12.56 2.20 -9.22
C LEU A 129 11.16 1.66 -9.56
N CYS A 130 10.12 2.23 -8.95
CA CYS A 130 8.76 1.74 -9.13
C CYS A 130 8.25 1.97 -10.57
N PRO A 131 8.39 3.17 -11.17
CA PRO A 131 7.99 3.38 -12.56
C PRO A 131 8.80 2.52 -13.54
N GLY A 132 10.09 2.26 -13.25
CA GLY A 132 10.96 1.45 -14.09
C GLY A 132 10.61 -0.03 -14.08
N ILE A 133 10.22 -0.59 -12.94
CA ILE A 133 9.70 -1.97 -12.88
C ILE A 133 8.42 -2.10 -13.71
N ILE A 134 7.49 -1.14 -13.56
CA ILE A 134 6.23 -1.13 -14.31
C ILE A 134 6.50 -0.99 -15.81
N PHE A 135 7.37 -0.04 -16.19
CA PHE A 135 7.71 0.19 -17.59
C PHE A 135 8.45 -1.00 -18.21
N ALA A 136 9.41 -1.63 -17.51
CA ALA A 136 10.12 -2.80 -18.00
C ALA A 136 9.16 -3.98 -18.22
N GLY A 137 8.27 -4.24 -17.26
CA GLY A 137 7.24 -5.26 -17.39
C GLY A 137 6.30 -5.01 -18.57
N PHE A 138 5.79 -3.79 -18.67
CA PHE A 138 4.94 -3.35 -19.77
C PHE A 138 5.65 -3.45 -21.13
N PHE A 139 6.93 -3.05 -21.20
CA PHE A 139 7.73 -3.07 -22.42
C PHE A 139 8.02 -4.51 -22.89
N LEU A 140 8.41 -5.41 -21.99
CA LEU A 140 8.60 -6.83 -22.32
C LEU A 140 7.34 -7.45 -22.92
N CYS A 141 6.19 -7.12 -22.37
CA CYS A 141 4.93 -7.61 -22.87
C CYS A 141 4.52 -6.97 -24.19
N ASN A 142 4.83 -5.68 -24.41
CA ASN A 142 4.62 -5.04 -25.69
C ASN A 142 5.50 -5.65 -26.81
N ILE A 143 6.72 -6.11 -26.49
CA ILE A 143 7.56 -6.86 -27.44
C ILE A 143 6.87 -8.16 -27.91
N ILE A 144 6.24 -8.89 -26.98
CA ILE A 144 5.49 -10.11 -27.32
C ILE A 144 4.28 -9.78 -28.21
N LEU A 145 3.59 -8.68 -27.94
CA LEU A 145 2.45 -8.25 -28.77
C LEU A 145 2.88 -7.81 -30.18
N TRP A 146 4.03 -7.16 -30.30
CA TRP A 146 4.61 -6.82 -31.61
C TRP A 146 5.02 -8.06 -32.40
N SER A 147 5.59 -9.09 -31.76
CA SER A 147 5.98 -10.31 -32.48
C SER A 147 4.78 -11.07 -33.06
N GLN A 148 3.61 -10.93 -32.42
CA GLN A 148 2.34 -11.50 -32.87
C GLN A 148 1.53 -10.59 -33.80
N SER A 149 2.08 -9.43 -34.21
CA SER A 149 1.37 -8.41 -35.00
C SER A 149 -0.02 -8.07 -34.45
N SER A 150 -0.16 -8.09 -33.12
CA SER A 150 -1.45 -7.87 -32.46
C SER A 150 -1.87 -6.41 -32.57
N SER A 151 -3.15 -6.17 -32.87
CA SER A 151 -3.75 -4.84 -32.86
C SER A 151 -3.83 -4.20 -31.46
N ALA A 152 -3.58 -4.97 -30.41
CA ALA A 152 -3.45 -4.48 -29.04
C ALA A 152 -2.05 -3.97 -28.69
N ALA A 153 -1.07 -4.12 -29.59
CA ALA A 153 0.29 -3.64 -29.36
C ALA A 153 0.33 -2.11 -29.36
N ILE A 154 1.02 -1.53 -28.38
CA ILE A 154 1.09 -0.07 -28.26
C ILE A 154 2.16 0.45 -29.22
N PRO A 155 1.84 1.44 -30.08
CA PRO A 155 2.77 1.90 -31.09
C PRO A 155 3.96 2.61 -30.45
N PHE A 156 5.11 2.52 -31.11
CA PHE A 156 6.40 3.05 -30.62
C PHE A 156 6.33 4.54 -30.23
N SER A 157 5.54 5.34 -30.96
CA SER A 157 5.32 6.75 -30.65
C SER A 157 4.76 6.97 -29.23
N THR A 158 3.81 6.13 -28.80
CA THR A 158 3.23 6.21 -27.45
C THR A 158 4.24 5.84 -26.37
N LEU A 159 5.11 4.87 -26.64
CA LEU A 159 6.20 4.51 -25.72
C LEU A 159 7.16 5.68 -25.52
N LEU A 160 7.52 6.36 -26.60
CA LEU A 160 8.39 7.54 -26.55
C LEU A 160 7.72 8.70 -25.79
N LEU A 161 6.42 8.92 -25.97
CA LEU A 161 5.64 9.88 -25.20
C LEU A 161 5.62 9.56 -23.71
N LEU A 162 5.42 8.29 -23.33
CA LEU A 162 5.45 7.86 -21.93
C LEU A 162 6.83 8.07 -21.30
N LEU A 163 7.91 7.78 -22.03
CA LEU A 163 9.28 8.06 -21.58
C LEU A 163 9.51 9.57 -21.41
N PHE A 164 9.02 10.40 -22.33
CA PHE A 164 9.11 11.85 -22.21
C PHE A 164 8.33 12.37 -21.00
N LEU A 165 7.12 11.88 -20.75
CA LEU A 165 6.35 12.25 -19.56
C LEU A 165 7.02 11.78 -18.26
N TRP A 166 7.64 10.60 -18.27
CA TRP A 166 8.34 10.08 -17.10
C TRP A 166 9.61 10.89 -16.80
N PHE A 167 10.56 10.99 -17.74
CA PHE A 167 11.84 11.67 -17.51
C PHE A 167 11.79 13.20 -17.66
N GLY A 168 10.82 13.73 -18.41
CA GLY A 168 10.69 15.17 -18.66
C GLY A 168 9.79 15.88 -17.64
N VAL A 169 8.81 15.19 -17.05
CA VAL A 169 7.84 15.81 -16.13
C VAL A 169 7.82 15.12 -14.77
N SER A 170 7.64 13.80 -14.69
CA SER A 170 7.47 13.11 -13.41
C SER A 170 8.74 13.14 -12.53
N THR A 171 9.92 12.90 -13.13
CA THR A 171 11.20 12.92 -12.40
C THR A 171 11.56 14.30 -11.82
N PRO A 172 11.48 15.45 -12.53
CA PRO A 172 11.74 16.75 -11.91
C PRO A 172 10.71 17.11 -10.84
N LEU A 173 9.44 16.73 -11.03
CA LEU A 173 8.40 16.94 -10.01
C LEU A 173 8.70 16.17 -8.72
N THR A 174 9.17 14.92 -8.85
CA THR A 174 9.62 14.10 -7.73
C THR A 174 10.81 14.74 -7.01
N TYR A 175 11.76 15.31 -7.78
CA TYR A 175 12.90 16.02 -7.21
C TYR A 175 12.45 17.26 -6.42
N LEU A 176 11.52 18.04 -6.97
CA LEU A 176 10.96 19.23 -6.32
C LEU A 176 10.26 18.88 -5.00
N GLY A 177 9.41 17.84 -5.00
CA GLY A 177 8.72 17.39 -3.80
C GLY A 177 9.67 16.92 -2.70
N ALA A 178 10.71 16.18 -3.08
CA ALA A 178 11.72 15.72 -2.14
C ALA A 178 12.57 16.87 -1.58
N PHE A 179 12.94 17.85 -2.41
CA PHE A 179 13.69 19.02 -1.99
C PHE A 179 12.95 19.79 -0.87
N LEU A 180 11.66 20.05 -1.04
CA LEU A 180 10.83 20.71 -0.03
C LEU A 180 10.70 19.90 1.26
N ALA A 181 10.58 18.57 1.15
CA ALA A 181 10.55 17.69 2.32
C ALA A 181 11.87 17.70 3.11
N PHE A 182 13.02 17.78 2.43
CA PHE A 182 14.32 17.86 3.12
C PHE A 182 14.57 19.19 3.82
N GLN A 183 13.95 20.29 3.37
CA GLN A 183 14.01 21.57 4.06
C GLN A 183 13.23 21.57 5.39
N ARG A 184 12.16 20.77 5.50
CA ARG A 184 11.34 20.70 6.70
C ARG A 184 12.08 19.99 7.85
N SER A 185 11.81 20.38 9.10
CA SER A 185 12.42 19.74 10.28
C SER A 185 12.07 18.24 10.36
N ARG A 186 12.97 17.45 10.94
CA ARG A 186 12.75 16.01 11.16
C ARG A 186 11.64 15.83 12.19
N TRP A 187 10.77 14.84 11.99
CA TRP A 187 9.78 14.46 13.00
C TRP A 187 10.48 14.01 14.30
N SER A 188 10.03 14.56 15.42
CA SER A 188 10.41 14.09 16.75
C SER A 188 9.63 12.83 17.09
N TYR A 189 10.36 11.79 17.51
CA TYR A 189 9.75 10.60 18.11
C TYR A 189 9.42 10.88 19.57
N PRO A 190 8.31 10.32 20.09
CA PRO A 190 7.90 10.54 21.48
C PRO A 190 8.89 9.91 22.47
N VAL A 191 9.58 8.84 22.08
CA VAL A 191 10.47 8.06 22.94
C VAL A 191 11.87 7.97 22.33
N ARG A 192 12.90 8.02 23.17
CA ARG A 192 14.28 7.79 22.76
C ARG A 192 14.54 6.31 22.58
N THR A 193 15.30 5.95 21.55
CA THR A 193 15.65 4.56 21.28
C THR A 193 16.85 4.11 22.10
N ASN A 194 16.77 2.92 22.69
CA ASN A 194 17.89 2.26 23.36
C ASN A 194 19.01 1.89 22.38
N GLN A 195 20.25 1.88 22.86
CA GLN A 195 21.41 1.55 22.01
C GLN A 195 21.44 0.06 21.66
N ILE A 196 21.20 -0.80 22.65
CA ILE A 196 21.24 -2.26 22.51
C ILE A 196 19.84 -2.78 22.16
N PRO A 197 19.69 -3.56 21.07
CA PRO A 197 18.40 -4.15 20.71
C PRO A 197 18.02 -5.26 21.69
N ARG A 198 16.78 -5.25 22.17
CA ARG A 198 16.23 -6.34 22.99
C ARG A 198 16.08 -7.63 22.20
N GLN A 199 16.26 -8.77 22.86
CA GLN A 199 15.96 -10.09 22.29
C GLN A 199 14.45 -10.32 22.22
N ILE A 200 13.97 -10.86 21.10
CA ILE A 200 12.54 -11.07 20.85
C ILE A 200 12.16 -12.47 21.32
N PRO A 201 11.12 -12.62 22.18
CA PRO A 201 10.68 -13.93 22.64
C PRO A 201 10.10 -14.78 21.51
N PRO A 202 10.13 -16.12 21.64
CA PRO A 202 9.60 -17.02 20.61
C PRO A 202 8.11 -16.79 20.39
N GLN A 203 7.73 -16.50 19.15
CA GLN A 203 6.35 -16.20 18.78
C GLN A 203 5.56 -17.48 18.43
N PRO A 204 4.25 -17.54 18.77
CA PRO A 204 3.38 -18.61 18.31
C PRO A 204 3.25 -18.60 16.78
N PHE A 205 2.88 -19.72 16.17
CA PHE A 205 2.85 -19.90 14.72
C PHE A 205 2.05 -18.81 13.97
N PHE A 206 0.87 -18.45 14.47
CA PHE A 206 0.02 -17.41 13.88
C PHE A 206 0.62 -16.01 13.95
N SER A 207 1.50 -15.75 14.92
CA SER A 207 2.19 -14.46 15.08
C SER A 207 3.47 -14.36 14.25
N LYS A 208 3.89 -15.46 13.59
CA LYS A 208 5.02 -15.42 12.65
C LYS A 208 4.70 -14.51 11.45
N PRO A 209 5.72 -13.92 10.80
CA PRO A 209 5.51 -12.90 9.77
C PRO A 209 4.68 -13.39 8.58
N LEU A 210 4.93 -14.60 8.07
CA LEU A 210 4.20 -15.12 6.90
C LEU A 210 2.73 -15.45 7.22
N PRO A 211 2.39 -16.29 8.23
CA PRO A 211 0.99 -16.59 8.55
C PRO A 211 0.17 -15.34 8.90
N ALA A 212 0.75 -14.41 9.67
CA ALA A 212 0.08 -13.17 10.02
C ALA A 212 -0.22 -12.30 8.78
N THR A 213 0.72 -12.24 7.84
CA THR A 213 0.56 -11.50 6.57
C THR A 213 -0.52 -12.10 5.70
N VAL A 214 -0.61 -13.43 5.64
CA VAL A 214 -1.67 -14.13 4.89
C VAL A 214 -3.04 -13.81 5.48
N MET A 215 -3.21 -14.00 6.79
CA MET A 215 -4.50 -13.75 7.46
C MET A 215 -4.97 -12.29 7.32
N ALA A 216 -4.05 -11.34 7.30
CA ALA A 216 -4.33 -9.91 7.19
C ALA A 216 -5.15 -9.54 5.95
N GLY A 217 -4.87 -10.18 4.81
CA GLY A 217 -5.47 -9.84 3.52
C GLY A 217 -6.89 -10.39 3.32
N ILE A 218 -7.36 -11.31 4.17
CA ILE A 218 -8.67 -11.97 4.01
C ILE A 218 -9.82 -10.97 4.15
N LEU A 219 -9.77 -10.11 5.17
CA LEU A 219 -10.84 -9.14 5.45
C LEU A 219 -10.92 -8.04 4.37
N PRO A 220 -9.80 -7.38 3.97
CA PRO A 220 -9.81 -6.46 2.83
C PRO A 220 -10.30 -7.12 1.54
N PHE A 221 -9.87 -8.35 1.25
CA PHE A 221 -10.32 -9.09 0.06
C PHE A 221 -11.84 -9.33 0.08
N GLY A 222 -12.40 -9.75 1.23
CA GLY A 222 -13.84 -9.92 1.38
C GLY A 222 -14.63 -8.64 1.11
N SER A 223 -14.08 -7.48 1.48
CA SER A 223 -14.75 -6.18 1.27
C SER A 223 -14.84 -5.74 -0.20
N ILE A 224 -13.94 -6.22 -1.06
CA ILE A 224 -13.86 -5.85 -2.48
C ILE A 224 -14.32 -6.95 -3.43
N TYR A 225 -14.52 -8.17 -2.92
CA TYR A 225 -14.86 -9.36 -3.71
C TYR A 225 -16.01 -9.14 -4.71
N VAL A 226 -17.13 -8.59 -4.24
CA VAL A 226 -18.31 -8.31 -5.07
C VAL A 226 -17.97 -7.34 -6.20
N GLN A 227 -17.20 -6.30 -5.89
CA GLN A 227 -16.80 -5.28 -6.85
C GLN A 227 -15.82 -5.83 -7.88
N MET A 228 -14.94 -6.75 -7.47
CA MET A 228 -14.05 -7.46 -8.38
C MET A 228 -14.81 -8.34 -9.37
N PHE A 229 -15.86 -9.02 -8.92
CA PHE A 229 -16.72 -9.79 -9.83
C PHE A 229 -17.31 -8.91 -10.94
N PHE A 230 -17.86 -7.74 -10.60
CA PHE A 230 -18.39 -6.81 -11.61
C PHE A 230 -17.30 -6.24 -12.52
N MET A 231 -16.12 -5.94 -11.98
CA MET A 231 -14.99 -5.42 -12.75
C MET A 231 -14.47 -6.46 -13.76
N PHE A 232 -14.26 -7.70 -13.34
CA PHE A 232 -13.80 -8.78 -14.22
C PHE A 232 -14.84 -9.11 -15.30
N ASN A 233 -16.13 -9.13 -14.95
CA ASN A 233 -17.19 -9.29 -15.95
C ASN A 233 -17.22 -8.12 -16.94
N SER A 234 -17.03 -6.89 -16.50
CA SER A 234 -16.99 -5.73 -17.39
C SER A 234 -15.78 -5.79 -18.35
N LEU A 235 -14.61 -6.17 -17.84
CA LEU A 235 -13.37 -6.22 -18.61
C LEU A 235 -13.40 -7.31 -19.68
N TRP A 236 -14.02 -8.47 -19.40
CA TRP A 236 -14.02 -9.63 -20.29
C TRP A 236 -15.32 -9.87 -21.07
N ALA A 237 -16.49 -9.42 -20.57
CA ALA A 237 -17.79 -9.60 -21.24
C ALA A 237 -18.26 -8.38 -22.03
N HIS A 238 -17.38 -7.40 -22.29
CA HIS A 238 -17.65 -6.15 -23.03
C HIS A 238 -18.79 -5.27 -22.48
N LEU A 239 -19.28 -5.54 -21.26
CA LEU A 239 -20.27 -4.72 -20.58
C LEU A 239 -19.58 -3.47 -20.02
N THR A 240 -20.03 -2.28 -20.41
CA THR A 240 -19.52 -1.01 -19.86
C THR A 240 -19.87 -0.88 -18.38
N TYR A 241 -18.87 -0.73 -17.51
CA TYR A 241 -19.09 -0.50 -16.08
C TYR A 241 -19.55 0.94 -15.82
N TYR A 242 -20.80 1.11 -15.38
CA TYR A 242 -21.41 2.44 -15.12
C TYR A 242 -21.41 2.85 -13.64
N MET A 243 -21.09 1.95 -12.71
CA MET A 243 -21.28 2.16 -11.27
C MET A 243 -20.06 2.82 -10.58
N PHE A 244 -19.47 3.87 -11.16
CA PHE A 244 -18.30 4.55 -10.59
C PHE A 244 -18.54 5.12 -9.18
N GLY A 245 -19.76 5.61 -8.89
CA GLY A 245 -20.14 6.07 -7.55
C GLY A 245 -20.08 4.97 -6.50
N PHE A 246 -20.52 3.77 -6.84
CA PHE A 246 -20.43 2.61 -5.95
C PHE A 246 -18.98 2.15 -5.78
N LEU A 247 -18.19 2.14 -6.85
CA LEU A 247 -16.76 1.84 -6.81
C LEU A 247 -15.99 2.77 -5.85
N PHE A 248 -16.30 4.06 -5.84
CA PHE A 248 -15.70 5.02 -4.91
C PHE A 248 -16.04 4.73 -3.45
N VAL A 249 -17.31 4.40 -3.14
CA VAL A 249 -17.70 4.01 -1.78
C VAL A 249 -16.99 2.73 -1.34
N VAL A 250 -16.89 1.73 -2.22
CA VAL A 250 -16.16 0.48 -1.94
C VAL A 250 -14.67 0.76 -1.72
N TYR A 251 -14.08 1.67 -2.49
CA TYR A 251 -12.69 2.10 -2.29
C TYR A 251 -12.46 2.75 -0.93
N LEU A 252 -13.37 3.61 -0.46
CA LEU A 252 -13.30 4.18 0.90
C LEU A 252 -13.43 3.11 1.98
N ILE A 253 -14.34 2.16 1.80
CA ILE A 253 -14.50 1.03 2.74
C ILE A 253 -13.21 0.19 2.78
N LEU A 254 -12.57 -0.05 1.63
CA LEU A 254 -11.30 -0.75 1.53
C LEU A 254 -10.20 -0.02 2.32
N LEU A 255 -10.06 1.31 2.17
CA LEU A 255 -9.06 2.07 2.94
C LEU A 255 -9.26 1.94 4.45
N VAL A 256 -10.51 1.98 4.91
CA VAL A 256 -10.86 1.80 6.32
C VAL A 256 -10.54 0.37 6.78
N THR A 257 -10.96 -0.67 6.04
CA THR A 257 -10.69 -2.07 6.41
C THR A 257 -9.20 -2.35 6.50
N ILE A 258 -8.40 -1.86 5.55
CA ILE A 258 -6.94 -1.99 5.55
C ILE A 258 -6.36 -1.31 6.80
N SER A 259 -6.75 -0.06 7.07
CA SER A 259 -6.21 0.69 8.21
C SER A 259 -6.47 -0.03 9.53
N GLU A 260 -7.67 -0.58 9.68
CA GLU A 260 -8.11 -1.31 10.86
C GLU A 260 -7.36 -2.64 11.04
N THR A 261 -7.29 -3.47 10.00
CA THR A 261 -6.60 -4.76 10.10
C THR A 261 -5.10 -4.59 10.35
N SER A 262 -4.48 -3.59 9.71
CA SER A 262 -3.07 -3.27 9.94
C SER A 262 -2.82 -2.83 11.39
N ILE A 263 -3.65 -1.94 11.95
CA ILE A 263 -3.51 -1.48 13.34
C ILE A 263 -3.66 -2.65 14.32
N ILE A 264 -4.68 -3.50 14.14
CA ILE A 264 -4.95 -4.63 15.03
C ILE A 264 -3.78 -5.63 15.02
N LEU A 265 -3.25 -5.97 13.83
CA LEU A 265 -2.11 -6.87 13.72
C LEU A 265 -0.83 -6.27 14.29
N CYS A 266 -0.62 -4.95 14.09
CA CYS A 266 0.50 -4.24 14.71
C CYS A 266 0.38 -4.25 16.24
N TYR A 267 -0.81 -4.04 16.79
CA TYR A 267 -1.06 -4.11 18.23
C TYR A 267 -0.77 -5.50 18.80
N PHE A 268 -1.29 -6.57 18.18
CA PHE A 268 -1.02 -7.93 18.64
C PHE A 268 0.47 -8.29 18.53
N GLN A 269 1.16 -7.79 17.50
CA GLN A 269 2.60 -7.95 17.36
C GLN A 269 3.37 -7.27 18.51
N LEU A 270 2.99 -6.02 18.86
CA LEU A 270 3.61 -5.29 19.95
C LEU A 270 3.31 -5.94 21.31
N CYS A 271 2.12 -6.50 21.49
CA CYS A 271 1.78 -7.31 22.67
C CYS A 271 2.65 -8.57 22.77
N GLY A 272 3.10 -9.11 21.63
CA GLY A 272 4.07 -10.20 21.56
C GLY A 272 5.53 -9.75 21.71
N GLU A 273 5.81 -8.51 22.09
CA GLU A 273 7.17 -7.97 22.26
C GLU A 273 8.04 -7.91 20.99
N ASP A 274 7.47 -8.05 19.78
CA ASP A 274 8.22 -7.91 18.52
C ASP A 274 8.15 -6.47 17.99
N TYR A 275 9.21 -5.69 18.21
CA TYR A 275 9.33 -4.30 17.73
C TYR A 275 9.49 -4.14 16.21
N ARG A 276 9.66 -5.21 15.43
CA ARG A 276 9.94 -5.12 13.97
C ARG A 276 8.65 -4.96 13.17
N TRP A 277 7.90 -3.91 13.47
CA TRP A 277 6.57 -3.68 12.89
C TRP A 277 6.62 -3.00 11.52
N TRP A 278 7.68 -2.25 11.19
CA TRP A 278 7.77 -1.43 9.97
C TRP A 278 7.45 -2.16 8.65
N TRP A 279 8.23 -3.19 8.30
CA TRP A 279 8.01 -3.97 7.07
C TRP A 279 6.79 -4.86 7.17
N ARG A 280 6.49 -5.36 8.37
CA ARG A 280 5.36 -6.25 8.59
C ARG A 280 4.03 -5.51 8.40
N ALA A 281 3.92 -4.28 8.89
CA ALA A 281 2.76 -3.43 8.64
C ALA A 281 2.55 -3.25 7.13
N PHE A 282 3.61 -2.90 6.40
CA PHE A 282 3.56 -2.74 4.94
C PHE A 282 3.11 -4.04 4.23
N PHE A 283 3.77 -5.17 4.48
CA PHE A 283 3.47 -6.44 3.81
C PHE A 283 2.11 -7.03 4.19
N SER A 284 1.68 -6.87 5.45
CA SER A 284 0.40 -7.40 5.94
C SER A 284 -0.79 -6.86 5.15
N SER A 285 -0.85 -5.55 4.94
CA SER A 285 -1.87 -4.91 4.11
C SER A 285 -1.73 -5.30 2.64
N ALA A 286 -0.48 -5.36 2.16
CA ALA A 286 -0.16 -5.55 0.76
C ALA A 286 -0.47 -6.98 0.24
N PHE A 287 -0.62 -7.95 1.14
CA PHE A 287 -0.93 -9.33 0.77
C PHE A 287 -2.32 -9.50 0.10
N THR A 288 -3.22 -8.53 0.27
CA THR A 288 -4.52 -8.46 -0.43
C THR A 288 -4.37 -8.64 -1.95
N ALA A 289 -3.25 -8.18 -2.51
CA ALA A 289 -2.95 -8.31 -3.93
C ALA A 289 -2.75 -9.77 -4.40
N PHE A 290 -2.24 -10.66 -3.54
CA PHE A 290 -2.11 -12.09 -3.86
C PHE A 290 -3.48 -12.78 -3.90
N TYR A 291 -4.43 -12.37 -3.05
CA TYR A 291 -5.80 -12.88 -3.12
C TYR A 291 -6.48 -12.53 -4.44
N LEU A 292 -6.16 -11.36 -4.98
CA LEU A 292 -6.63 -10.95 -6.30
C LEU A 292 -6.09 -11.81 -7.43
N LEU A 293 -4.80 -12.16 -7.35
CA LEU A 293 -4.19 -13.07 -8.29
C LEU A 293 -4.88 -14.43 -8.25
N ALA A 294 -5.12 -14.98 -7.07
CA ALA A 294 -5.86 -16.22 -6.91
C ALA A 294 -7.29 -16.12 -7.49
N TYR A 295 -7.96 -14.98 -7.28
CA TYR A 295 -9.27 -14.72 -7.86
C TYR A 295 -9.26 -14.68 -9.40
N SER A 296 -8.21 -14.12 -10.02
CA SER A 296 -8.10 -14.07 -11.49
C SER A 296 -7.97 -15.47 -12.12
N VAL A 297 -7.30 -16.40 -11.42
CA VAL A 297 -7.19 -17.81 -11.80
C VAL A 297 -8.54 -18.50 -11.61
N TYR A 298 -9.21 -18.26 -10.48
CA TYR A 298 -10.56 -18.78 -10.23
C TYR A 298 -11.56 -18.33 -11.31
N PHE A 299 -11.54 -17.05 -11.69
CA PHE A 299 -12.43 -16.49 -12.71
C PHE A 299 -12.21 -17.16 -14.08
N TYR A 300 -10.95 -17.43 -14.45
CA TYR A 300 -10.62 -18.17 -15.66
C TYR A 300 -11.21 -19.58 -15.66
N LEU A 301 -11.03 -20.33 -14.58
CA LEU A 301 -11.41 -21.75 -14.52
C LEU A 301 -12.93 -21.95 -14.48
N TYR A 302 -13.66 -21.09 -13.79
CA TYR A 302 -15.07 -21.33 -13.45
C TYR A 302 -16.08 -20.41 -14.14
N LYS A 303 -15.64 -19.27 -14.69
CA LYS A 303 -16.56 -18.26 -15.28
C LYS A 303 -16.32 -18.00 -16.76
N LEU A 304 -15.11 -18.19 -17.26
CA LEU A 304 -14.77 -17.93 -18.65
C LEU A 304 -14.86 -19.20 -19.50
N THR A 305 -15.72 -19.17 -20.51
CA THR A 305 -15.80 -20.21 -21.55
C THR A 305 -14.88 -19.86 -22.72
N ILE A 306 -13.57 -19.77 -22.46
CA ILE A 306 -12.57 -19.55 -23.51
C ILE A 306 -12.15 -20.91 -24.07
N VAL A 307 -12.40 -21.13 -25.37
CA VAL A 307 -11.96 -22.33 -26.09
C VAL A 307 -10.77 -21.95 -26.97
N GLY A 308 -9.61 -22.60 -26.76
CA GLY A 308 -8.43 -22.45 -27.61
C GLY A 308 -7.16 -22.02 -26.86
N VAL A 309 -6.05 -22.70 -27.16
CA VAL A 309 -4.74 -22.52 -26.49
C VAL A 309 -4.22 -21.09 -26.61
N VAL A 310 -4.38 -20.45 -27.78
CA VAL A 310 -3.92 -19.08 -28.02
C VAL A 310 -4.67 -18.08 -27.14
N SER A 311 -5.98 -18.23 -27.03
CA SER A 311 -6.83 -17.37 -26.18
C SER A 311 -6.53 -17.55 -24.69
N THR A 312 -6.20 -18.78 -24.25
CA THR A 312 -5.72 -19.06 -22.89
C THR A 312 -4.39 -18.37 -22.61
N VAL A 313 -3.42 -18.50 -23.51
CA VAL A 313 -2.11 -17.85 -23.37
C VAL A 313 -2.24 -16.33 -23.36
N LEU A 314 -3.10 -15.77 -24.20
CA LEU A 314 -3.39 -14.33 -24.20
C LEU A 314 -4.07 -13.90 -22.90
N TYR A 315 -5.08 -14.63 -22.42
CA TYR A 315 -5.74 -14.32 -21.15
C TYR A 315 -4.73 -14.31 -20.00
N PHE A 316 -3.93 -15.36 -19.85
CA PHE A 316 -2.92 -15.41 -18.80
C PHE A 316 -1.83 -14.36 -18.99
N SER A 317 -1.44 -14.02 -20.23
CA SER A 317 -0.47 -12.95 -20.47
C SER A 317 -1.03 -11.58 -20.08
N TYR A 318 -2.28 -11.27 -20.46
CA TYR A 318 -2.96 -10.03 -20.05
C TYR A 318 -3.23 -10.00 -18.55
N CYS A 319 -3.64 -11.12 -17.95
CA CYS A 319 -3.78 -11.22 -16.51
C CYS A 319 -2.42 -11.10 -15.81
N LEU A 320 -1.32 -11.63 -16.35
CA LEU A 320 0.00 -11.46 -15.75
C LEU A 320 0.43 -9.99 -15.86
N ILE A 321 0.22 -9.31 -16.98
CA ILE A 321 0.52 -7.86 -17.11
C ILE A 321 -0.35 -7.02 -16.18
N PHE A 322 -1.67 -7.20 -16.28
CA PHE A 322 -2.67 -6.38 -15.63
C PHE A 322 -2.74 -6.68 -14.13
N VAL A 323 -2.71 -7.96 -13.74
CA VAL A 323 -2.78 -8.41 -12.34
C VAL A 323 -1.39 -8.44 -11.70
N PHE A 324 -0.35 -9.01 -12.32
CA PHE A 324 0.95 -9.20 -11.66
C PHE A 324 1.80 -7.93 -11.59
N ILE A 325 1.80 -7.10 -12.64
CA ILE A 325 2.69 -5.92 -12.70
C ILE A 325 1.94 -4.65 -12.34
N PHE A 326 0.74 -4.44 -12.88
CA PHE A 326 0.00 -3.21 -12.63
C PHE A 326 -0.80 -3.27 -11.33
N PHE A 327 -1.66 -4.28 -11.14
CA PHE A 327 -2.51 -4.39 -9.96
C PHE A 327 -1.69 -4.77 -8.71
N ILE A 328 -0.88 -5.84 -8.74
CA ILE A 328 -0.11 -6.23 -7.56
C ILE A 328 0.87 -5.13 -7.17
N MET A 329 1.61 -4.49 -8.06
CA MET A 329 2.50 -3.41 -7.63
C MET A 329 1.72 -2.18 -7.16
N CYS A 330 0.67 -1.74 -7.87
CA CYS A 330 -0.08 -0.57 -7.45
C CYS A 330 -0.82 -0.78 -6.13
N ASP A 331 -1.49 -1.92 -5.96
CA ASP A 331 -2.15 -2.27 -4.71
C ASP A 331 -1.12 -2.55 -3.62
N LEU A 332 -0.06 -3.32 -3.87
CA LEU A 332 0.99 -3.58 -2.87
C LEU A 332 1.59 -2.27 -2.34
N PHE A 333 1.90 -1.31 -3.21
CA PHE A 333 2.45 -0.03 -2.80
C PHE A 333 1.39 0.85 -2.13
N SER A 334 0.20 1.03 -2.72
CA SER A 334 -0.82 1.95 -2.18
C SER A 334 -1.46 1.42 -0.89
N ILE A 335 -1.96 0.18 -0.90
CA ILE A 335 -2.53 -0.49 0.27
C ILE A 335 -1.47 -0.71 1.34
N GLY A 336 -0.25 -1.10 0.94
CA GLY A 336 0.91 -1.19 1.83
C GLY A 336 1.23 0.12 2.53
N THR A 337 1.14 1.24 1.81
CA THR A 337 1.37 2.59 2.37
C THR A 337 0.27 2.98 3.35
N VAL A 338 -1.01 2.69 3.04
CA VAL A 338 -2.13 2.98 3.95
C VAL A 338 -1.99 2.22 5.26
N GLY A 339 -1.70 0.92 5.19
CA GLY A 339 -1.48 0.09 6.37
C GLY A 339 -0.30 0.59 7.20
N PHE A 340 0.83 0.88 6.54
CA PHE A 340 2.01 1.43 7.20
C PHE A 340 1.76 2.77 7.89
N VAL A 341 1.16 3.74 7.18
CA VAL A 341 0.89 5.08 7.72
C VAL A 341 -0.08 4.98 8.91
N SER A 342 -1.10 4.13 8.82
CA SER A 342 -2.05 3.88 9.90
C SER A 342 -1.35 3.33 11.14
N CYS A 343 -0.49 2.33 10.98
CA CYS A 343 0.33 1.78 12.06
C CYS A 343 1.29 2.82 12.65
N PHE A 344 1.96 3.61 11.80
CA PHE A 344 2.88 4.65 12.26
C PHE A 344 2.20 5.70 13.13
N TRP A 345 1.02 6.17 12.71
CA TRP A 345 0.21 7.09 13.51
C TRP A 345 -0.27 6.44 14.81
N PHE A 346 -0.77 5.21 14.74
CA PHE A 346 -1.22 4.46 15.91
C PHE A 346 -0.11 4.29 16.96
N VAL A 347 1.07 3.81 16.53
CA VAL A 347 2.25 3.63 17.37
C VAL A 347 2.69 4.95 17.98
N ARG A 348 2.71 6.04 17.21
CA ARG A 348 3.07 7.34 17.76
C ARG A 348 2.08 7.83 18.81
N GLN A 349 0.78 7.60 18.60
CA GLN A 349 -0.26 8.00 19.55
C GLN A 349 -0.18 7.20 20.85
N ILE A 350 -0.10 5.87 20.77
CA ILE A 350 -0.08 5.00 21.95
C ILE A 350 1.14 5.30 22.85
N TYR A 351 2.34 5.51 22.29
CA TYR A 351 3.54 5.85 23.05
C TYR A 351 3.65 7.34 23.43
N SER A 352 2.77 8.22 22.90
CA SER A 352 2.69 9.60 23.38
C SER A 352 1.80 9.76 24.61
N VAL A 353 0.85 8.84 24.79
CA VAL A 353 -0.09 8.85 25.93
C VAL A 353 0.52 8.19 27.16
N VAL A 354 1.41 7.22 26.97
CA VAL A 354 2.16 6.59 28.06
C VAL A 354 3.29 7.52 28.49
N LYS A 355 3.28 7.94 29.75
CA LYS A 355 4.43 8.61 30.36
C LYS A 355 5.51 7.55 30.56
N VAL A 356 6.60 7.69 29.82
CA VAL A 356 7.83 6.93 30.06
C VAL A 356 8.86 8.00 30.36
N ASP A 357 9.08 8.25 31.65
CA ASP A 357 10.09 9.20 32.13
C ASP A 357 11.50 8.59 32.11
#